data_AF-A0A293LII9-F1
#
_entry.id   AF-A0A293LII9-F1
#
_cell.length_a   1.000
_cell.length_b   1.000
_cell.length_c   1.000
_cell.angle_alpha   90.00
_cell.angle_beta   90.00
_cell.angle_gamma   90.00
#
_symmetry.space_group_name_H-M   'P 1'
#
loop_
_entity.id
_entity.type
_entity.pdbx_description
1 polymer ?
#
loop_
_entity_poly.entity_id
_entity_poly.type
_entity_poly.pdbx_seq_one_letter_code
_entity_poly.pdbx_strand_id
1 'polypeptide(L)'
;MAIYTDGSKTDTAVSCAMVTERVTKSHRLKTCMSIFSAEVYAVILAINYILQNHVTSSVIYIDSLSCLQAICSLRTTKNHLVQRARYLSSLVMSRGYKLILCWVPSHVGIQGNEQADRAAASALSKDVTPFDLPYQDLKSILRRAVNNKWQDFWDNQVNNKLHIVKPSIGHPSPHFPNRLHDVLSCRLRVGHTFLTHGFLLRGEPPPECTHCGVQLSILHILISCPLHEHHRKRHFLPFYRHLLPLHPALLLGDEPLVPFEKVYEYFRDTGYLGCI
;
A
#
# COMPACT_ATOMS: atom_id res chain seq x y z
N MET A 1 -34.73 20.31 8.36
CA MET A 1 -34.79 19.18 7.42
C MET A 1 -33.61 18.25 7.64
N ALA A 2 -33.85 16.94 7.77
CA ALA A 2 -32.80 15.94 7.83
C ALA A 2 -32.38 15.52 6.42
N ILE A 3 -31.07 15.42 6.18
CA ILE A 3 -30.48 14.90 4.95
C ILE A 3 -29.45 13.85 5.34
N TYR A 4 -29.50 12.68 4.73
CA TYR A 4 -28.53 11.61 4.91
C TYR A 4 -27.69 11.50 3.65
N THR A 5 -26.40 11.25 3.80
CA THR A 5 -25.46 11.17 2.68
C THR A 5 -24.59 9.94 2.83
N ASP A 6 -24.30 9.28 1.71
CA ASP A 6 -23.41 8.12 1.69
C ASP A 6 -22.61 8.06 0.37
N GLY A 7 -21.42 7.46 0.44
CA GLY A 7 -20.58 7.10 -0.69
C GLY A 7 -20.44 5.58 -0.81
N SER A 8 -20.55 5.04 -2.02
CA SER A 8 -20.33 3.61 -2.25
C SER A 8 -19.17 3.38 -3.22
N LYS A 9 -18.35 2.36 -2.94
CA LYS A 9 -17.24 1.95 -3.78
C LYS A 9 -17.11 0.44 -3.83
N THR A 10 -16.88 -0.06 -5.04
CA THR A 10 -16.46 -1.43 -5.35
C THR A 10 -15.25 -1.36 -6.28
N ASP A 11 -14.69 -2.50 -6.69
CA ASP A 11 -13.48 -2.55 -7.51
C ASP A 11 -13.63 -1.89 -8.88
N THR A 12 -14.85 -1.89 -9.43
CA THR A 12 -15.13 -1.41 -10.79
C THR A 12 -15.88 -0.08 -10.80
N ALA A 13 -16.16 0.49 -9.63
CA ALA A 13 -17.37 1.26 -9.50
C ALA A 13 -17.40 2.18 -8.27
N VAL A 14 -17.75 3.46 -8.44
CA VAL A 14 -17.87 4.45 -7.36
C VAL A 14 -19.15 5.27 -7.56
N SER A 15 -19.85 5.61 -6.49
CA SER A 15 -21.08 6.42 -6.53
C SER A 15 -21.28 7.19 -5.23
N CYS A 16 -22.17 8.17 -5.24
CA CYS A 16 -22.61 8.89 -4.06
C CYS A 16 -24.12 9.12 -4.06
N ALA A 17 -24.70 9.35 -2.89
CA ALA A 17 -26.12 9.66 -2.75
C ALA A 17 -26.41 10.66 -1.63
N MET A 18 -27.50 11.40 -1.79
CA MET A 18 -28.19 12.07 -0.70
C MET A 18 -29.64 11.61 -0.64
N VAL A 19 -30.17 11.51 0.57
CA VAL A 19 -31.56 11.13 0.84
C VAL A 19 -32.17 12.13 1.81
N THR A 20 -33.39 12.54 1.51
CA THR A 20 -34.30 13.27 2.39
C THR A 20 -35.60 12.48 2.47
N GLU A 21 -36.55 12.92 3.30
CA GLU A 21 -37.88 12.27 3.39
C GLU A 21 -38.63 12.21 2.05
N ARG A 22 -38.34 13.13 1.11
CA ARG A 22 -39.10 13.26 -0.16
C ARG A 22 -38.27 12.99 -1.40
N VAL A 23 -36.97 13.19 -1.32
CA VAL A 23 -36.08 13.22 -2.49
C VAL A 23 -34.85 12.38 -2.22
N THR A 24 -34.55 11.51 -3.17
CA THR A 24 -33.27 10.80 -3.28
C THR A 24 -32.56 11.29 -4.53
N LYS A 25 -31.32 11.75 -4.39
CA LYS A 25 -30.43 12.04 -5.53
C LYS A 25 -29.21 11.15 -5.41
N SER A 26 -28.81 10.50 -6.49
CA SER A 26 -27.62 9.66 -6.51
C SER A 26 -26.96 9.67 -7.87
N HIS A 27 -25.63 9.67 -7.86
CA HIS A 27 -24.80 9.80 -9.05
C HIS A 27 -23.73 8.71 -9.08
N ARG A 28 -23.48 8.20 -10.28
CA ARG A 28 -22.31 7.41 -10.58
C ARG A 28 -21.11 8.34 -10.73
N LEU A 29 -20.01 8.00 -10.07
CA LEU A 29 -18.75 8.73 -10.13
C LEU A 29 -17.75 8.01 -11.05
N LYS A 30 -16.65 8.70 -11.38
CA LYS A 30 -15.54 8.08 -12.12
C LYS A 30 -14.95 6.95 -11.28
N THR A 31 -14.67 5.82 -11.90
CA THR A 31 -14.17 4.58 -11.23
C THR A 31 -12.84 4.78 -10.52
N CYS A 32 -12.05 5.75 -10.96
CA CYS A 32 -10.79 6.12 -10.35
C CYS A 32 -10.92 6.87 -9.01
N MET A 33 -12.13 7.34 -8.64
CA MET A 33 -12.32 8.10 -7.41
C MET A 33 -12.15 7.22 -6.16
N SER A 34 -11.70 7.84 -5.07
CA SER A 34 -11.63 7.18 -3.77
C SER A 34 -13.01 7.13 -3.09
N ILE A 35 -13.19 6.22 -2.14
CA ILE A 35 -14.38 6.21 -1.28
C ILE A 35 -14.53 7.55 -0.56
N PHE A 36 -13.42 8.13 -0.09
CA PHE A 36 -13.40 9.45 0.53
C PHE A 36 -13.94 10.56 -0.39
N SER A 37 -13.54 10.55 -1.67
CA SER A 37 -14.09 11.50 -2.67
C SER A 37 -15.60 11.31 -2.86
N ALA A 38 -16.09 10.07 -2.83
CA ALA A 38 -17.51 9.77 -2.93
C ALA A 38 -18.32 10.35 -1.76
N GLU A 39 -17.82 10.17 -0.53
CA GLU A 39 -18.41 10.76 0.68
C GLU A 39 -18.50 12.29 0.61
N VAL A 40 -17.40 12.94 0.21
CA VAL A 40 -17.38 14.40 0.09
C VAL A 40 -18.35 14.87 -1.00
N TYR A 41 -18.46 14.13 -2.10
CA TYR A 41 -19.44 14.42 -3.15
C TYR A 41 -20.88 14.26 -2.68
N ALA A 42 -21.17 13.27 -1.83
CA ALA A 42 -22.48 13.08 -1.23
C ALA A 42 -22.89 14.31 -0.39
N VAL A 43 -21.95 14.86 0.40
CA VAL A 43 -22.16 16.09 1.17
C VAL A 43 -22.33 17.31 0.25
N ILE A 44 -21.51 17.45 -0.80
CA ILE A 44 -21.66 18.53 -1.78
C ILE A 44 -23.03 18.48 -2.44
N LEU A 45 -23.54 17.28 -2.75
CA LEU A 45 -24.86 17.08 -3.34
C LEU A 45 -25.97 17.56 -2.39
N ALA A 46 -25.86 17.22 -1.10
CA ALA A 46 -26.77 17.70 -0.05
C ALA A 46 -26.74 19.23 0.12
N ILE A 47 -25.55 19.85 0.14
CA ILE A 47 -25.42 21.30 0.26
C ILE A 47 -26.00 22.03 -0.97
N ASN A 48 -25.72 21.52 -2.17
CA ASN A 48 -26.32 22.08 -3.39
C ASN A 48 -27.84 21.97 -3.38
N TYR A 49 -28.40 20.86 -2.88
CA TYR A 49 -29.84 20.73 -2.73
C TYR A 49 -30.42 21.78 -1.76
N ILE A 50 -29.77 22.03 -0.63
CA ILE A 50 -30.14 23.09 0.31
C ILE A 50 -30.17 24.46 -0.36
N LEU A 51 -29.10 24.80 -1.10
CA LEU A 51 -28.95 26.09 -1.77
C LEU A 51 -29.97 26.28 -2.91
N GLN A 52 -30.27 25.22 -3.67
CA GLN A 52 -31.22 25.23 -4.79
C GLN A 52 -32.67 25.34 -4.33
N ASN A 53 -33.01 24.71 -3.20
CA ASN A 53 -34.38 24.66 -2.68
C ASN A 53 -34.62 25.65 -1.53
N HIS A 54 -33.67 26.56 -1.27
CA HIS A 54 -33.76 27.59 -0.22
C HIS A 54 -34.11 27.02 1.17
N VAL A 55 -33.53 25.88 1.52
CA VAL A 55 -33.80 25.23 2.82
C VAL A 55 -33.10 26.00 3.93
N THR A 56 -33.86 26.70 4.75
CA THR A 56 -33.33 27.64 5.76
C THR A 56 -32.76 26.97 7.00
N SER A 57 -33.12 25.72 7.28
CA SER A 57 -32.65 24.96 8.44
C SER A 57 -32.51 23.47 8.14
N SER A 58 -31.27 22.97 8.21
CA SER A 58 -30.93 21.59 7.82
C SER A 58 -29.85 20.95 8.69
N VAL A 59 -29.96 19.64 8.84
CA VAL A 59 -28.92 18.77 9.41
C VAL A 59 -28.51 17.77 8.33
N ILE A 60 -27.21 17.67 8.04
CA ILE A 60 -26.64 16.64 7.16
C ILE A 60 -25.99 15.58 8.04
N TYR A 61 -26.51 14.36 7.97
CA TYR A 61 -26.00 13.18 8.66
C TYR A 61 -25.02 12.45 7.73
N ILE A 62 -23.81 12.22 8.24
CA ILE A 62 -22.66 11.68 7.52
C ILE A 62 -22.09 10.53 8.36
N ASP A 63 -21.95 9.34 7.82
CA ASP A 63 -21.37 8.20 8.55
C ASP A 63 -19.85 8.07 8.37
N SER A 64 -19.28 8.74 7.38
CA SER A 64 -17.83 8.91 7.24
C SER A 64 -17.26 9.98 8.17
N LEU A 65 -16.71 9.55 9.32
CA LEU A 65 -16.01 10.43 10.26
C LEU A 65 -14.86 11.20 9.59
N SER A 66 -14.12 10.54 8.70
CA SER A 66 -13.03 11.16 7.95
C SER A 66 -13.49 12.31 7.06
N CYS A 67 -14.65 12.16 6.40
CA CYS A 67 -15.29 13.20 5.59
C CYS A 67 -15.70 14.40 6.47
N LEU A 68 -16.41 14.14 7.58
CA LEU A 68 -16.84 15.19 8.49
C LEU A 68 -15.65 15.99 9.05
N GLN A 69 -14.62 15.29 9.55
CA GLN A 69 -13.41 15.93 10.06
C GLN A 69 -12.70 16.75 8.98
N ALA A 70 -12.62 16.26 7.75
CA ALA A 70 -12.01 16.99 6.65
C ALA A 70 -12.80 18.26 6.32
N ILE A 71 -14.13 18.21 6.29
CA ILE A 71 -14.96 19.39 5.98
C ILE A 71 -14.93 20.40 7.13
N CYS A 72 -15.06 19.96 8.38
CA CYS A 72 -15.10 20.84 9.56
C CYS A 72 -13.73 21.36 10.01
N SER A 73 -12.62 20.77 9.54
CA SER A 73 -11.28 21.21 9.92
C SER A 73 -10.95 22.62 9.41
N LEU A 74 -10.38 23.46 10.27
CA LEU A 74 -9.85 24.78 9.90
C LEU A 74 -8.50 24.71 9.18
N ARG A 75 -7.81 23.56 9.23
CA ARG A 75 -6.53 23.37 8.55
C ARG A 75 -6.68 23.44 7.04
N THR A 76 -5.67 24.03 6.38
CA THR A 76 -5.58 24.07 4.92
C THR A 76 -5.51 22.64 4.37
N THR A 77 -6.12 22.43 3.20
CA THR A 77 -6.13 21.14 2.52
C THR A 77 -5.83 21.36 1.04
N LYS A 78 -5.15 20.41 0.40
CA LYS A 78 -4.91 20.40 -1.05
C LYS A 78 -6.02 19.67 -1.82
N ASN A 79 -7.00 19.09 -1.12
CA ASN A 79 -8.11 18.39 -1.74
C ASN A 79 -9.19 19.41 -2.16
N HIS A 80 -9.35 19.60 -3.46
CA HIS A 80 -10.28 20.60 -4.01
C HIS A 80 -11.76 20.31 -3.70
N LEU A 81 -12.15 19.03 -3.52
CA LEU A 81 -13.52 18.69 -3.14
C LEU A 81 -13.81 19.14 -1.72
N VAL A 82 -12.87 18.94 -0.81
CA VAL A 82 -13.01 19.42 0.58
C VAL A 82 -13.05 20.94 0.60
N GLN A 83 -12.21 21.62 -0.18
CA GLN A 83 -12.26 23.09 -0.32
C GLN A 83 -13.63 23.54 -0.85
N ARG A 84 -14.17 22.87 -1.87
CA ARG A 84 -15.49 23.15 -2.45
C ARG A 84 -16.61 22.92 -1.43
N ALA A 85 -16.60 21.81 -0.71
CA ALA A 85 -17.58 21.52 0.33
C ALA A 85 -17.56 22.60 1.42
N ARG A 86 -16.36 23.00 1.88
CA ARG A 86 -16.20 24.10 2.85
C ARG A 86 -16.74 25.42 2.33
N TYR A 87 -16.38 25.80 1.11
CA TYR A 87 -16.88 27.01 0.46
C TYR A 87 -18.41 27.02 0.39
N LEU A 88 -19.02 25.91 -0.06
CA LEU A 88 -20.47 25.79 -0.15
C LEU A 88 -21.14 25.84 1.23
N SER A 89 -20.56 25.21 2.25
CA SER A 89 -21.05 25.33 3.64
C SER A 89 -21.00 26.78 4.13
N SER A 90 -19.90 27.49 3.89
CA SER A 90 -19.78 28.92 4.23
C SER A 90 -20.81 29.78 3.48
N LEU A 91 -21.09 29.45 2.21
CA LEU A 91 -22.12 30.13 1.41
C LEU A 91 -23.54 29.91 1.95
N VAL A 92 -23.85 28.71 2.45
CA VAL A 92 -25.12 28.44 3.14
C VAL A 92 -25.24 29.32 4.39
N MET A 93 -24.19 29.37 5.20
CA MET A 93 -24.18 30.16 6.43
C MET A 93 -24.26 31.67 6.15
N SER A 94 -23.60 32.16 5.09
CA SER A 94 -23.65 33.59 4.72
C SER A 94 -25.02 34.04 4.21
N ARG A 95 -25.88 33.11 3.78
CA ARG A 95 -27.30 33.37 3.46
C ARG A 95 -28.19 33.41 4.71
N GLY A 96 -27.63 33.23 5.91
CA GLY A 96 -28.38 33.15 7.16
C GLY A 96 -29.07 31.80 7.37
N TYR A 97 -28.73 30.77 6.59
CA TYR A 97 -29.32 29.43 6.77
C TYR A 97 -28.59 28.67 7.88
N LYS A 98 -29.34 27.90 8.66
CA LYS A 98 -28.80 27.02 9.69
C LYS A 98 -28.38 25.69 9.07
N LEU A 99 -27.07 25.41 9.09
CA LEU A 99 -26.49 24.15 8.64
C LEU A 99 -25.76 23.46 9.80
N ILE A 100 -26.16 22.23 10.10
CA ILE A 100 -25.47 21.35 11.06
C ILE A 100 -24.94 20.14 10.29
N LEU A 101 -23.67 19.83 10.46
CA LEU A 101 -23.08 18.57 10.00
C LEU A 101 -22.96 17.64 11.20
N CYS A 102 -23.53 16.45 11.12
CA CYS A 102 -23.64 15.50 12.23
C CYS A 102 -23.09 14.14 11.81
N TRP A 103 -22.20 13.57 12.62
CA TRP A 103 -21.74 12.21 12.41
C TRP A 103 -22.77 11.21 12.95
N VAL A 104 -22.99 10.12 12.22
CA VAL A 104 -23.80 8.98 12.67
C VAL A 104 -23.04 7.67 12.49
N PRO A 105 -23.23 6.67 13.36
CA PRO A 105 -22.70 5.34 13.13
C PRO A 105 -23.35 4.68 11.92
N SER A 106 -22.54 4.04 11.08
CA SER A 106 -23.03 3.25 9.94
C SER A 106 -23.57 1.89 10.39
N HIS A 107 -24.52 1.33 9.63
CA HIS A 107 -25.07 -0.02 9.79
C HIS A 107 -25.66 -0.39 11.17
N VAL A 108 -26.26 0.58 11.88
CA VAL A 108 -26.92 0.33 13.17
C VAL A 108 -28.45 0.48 13.15
N GLY A 109 -29.09 0.41 11.98
CA GLY A 109 -30.55 0.51 11.89
C GLY A 109 -31.10 1.93 11.71
N ILE A 110 -30.25 2.95 11.47
CA ILE A 110 -30.72 4.32 11.21
C ILE A 110 -31.34 4.36 9.81
N GLN A 111 -32.67 4.38 9.76
CA GLN A 111 -33.44 4.25 8.52
C GLN A 111 -33.01 5.22 7.40
N GLY A 112 -32.66 6.46 7.75
CA GLY A 112 -32.18 7.45 6.78
C GLY A 112 -30.78 7.15 6.23
N ASN A 113 -29.87 6.66 7.08
CA ASN A 113 -28.53 6.25 6.66
C ASN A 113 -28.61 5.05 5.73
N GLU A 114 -29.34 4.01 6.14
CA GLU A 114 -29.46 2.81 5.30
C GLU A 114 -30.13 3.09 3.94
N GLN A 115 -31.01 4.10 3.87
CA GLN A 115 -31.55 4.54 2.60
C GLN A 115 -30.49 5.23 1.74
N ALA A 116 -29.64 6.07 2.32
CA ALA A 116 -28.50 6.66 1.62
C ALA A 116 -27.55 5.58 1.11
N ASP A 117 -27.22 4.59 1.95
CA ASP A 117 -26.38 3.43 1.59
C ASP A 117 -26.95 2.67 0.39
N ARG A 118 -28.24 2.32 0.46
CA ARG A 118 -28.94 1.64 -0.64
C ARG A 118 -28.99 2.50 -1.90
N ALA A 119 -29.20 3.80 -1.78
CA ALA A 119 -29.25 4.72 -2.91
C ALA A 119 -27.88 4.90 -3.57
N ALA A 120 -26.80 4.94 -2.79
CA ALA A 120 -25.43 4.98 -3.29
C ALA A 120 -25.09 3.66 -3.99
N ALA A 121 -25.36 2.52 -3.35
CA ALA A 121 -25.15 1.18 -3.94
C ALA A 121 -25.92 1.02 -5.27
N SER A 122 -27.18 1.44 -5.32
CA SER A 122 -28.00 1.37 -6.54
C SER A 122 -27.48 2.27 -7.66
N ALA A 123 -26.79 3.36 -7.32
CA ALA A 123 -26.20 4.26 -8.32
C ALA A 123 -24.90 3.72 -8.94
N LEU A 124 -24.38 2.59 -8.48
CA LEU A 124 -23.20 1.96 -9.07
C LEU A 124 -23.45 1.47 -10.51
N SER A 125 -24.70 1.19 -10.88
CA SER A 125 -25.08 0.73 -12.23
C SER A 125 -25.50 1.85 -13.19
N LYS A 126 -25.53 3.10 -12.73
CA LYS A 126 -25.90 4.26 -13.57
C LYS A 126 -24.75 4.71 -14.48
N ASP A 127 -25.07 5.52 -15.48
CA ASP A 127 -24.08 6.21 -16.32
C ASP A 127 -23.24 7.21 -15.52
N VAL A 128 -21.94 7.25 -15.83
CA VAL A 128 -20.96 8.10 -15.14
C VAL A 128 -21.34 9.56 -15.29
N THR A 129 -21.54 10.24 -14.15
CA THR A 129 -21.75 11.68 -14.12
C THR A 129 -20.39 12.38 -14.25
N PRO A 130 -20.25 13.41 -15.13
CA PRO A 130 -18.96 14.02 -15.44
C PRO A 130 -18.50 15.03 -14.37
N PHE A 131 -18.30 14.56 -13.14
CA PHE A 131 -17.76 15.38 -12.05
C PHE A 131 -16.24 15.52 -12.10
N ASP A 132 -15.75 16.57 -11.43
CA ASP A 132 -14.33 16.92 -11.31
C ASP A 132 -13.54 15.82 -10.58
N LEU A 133 -12.38 15.46 -11.12
CA LEU A 133 -11.55 14.42 -10.52
C LEU A 133 -10.44 15.03 -9.66
N PRO A 134 -10.32 14.69 -8.36
CA PRO A 134 -9.16 15.07 -7.57
C PRO A 134 -7.89 14.40 -8.10
N TYR A 135 -6.84 15.19 -8.35
CA TYR A 135 -5.54 14.64 -8.74
C TYR A 135 -4.97 13.65 -7.69
N GLN A 136 -5.39 13.79 -6.43
CA GLN A 136 -5.01 12.88 -5.34
C GLN A 136 -5.50 11.45 -5.59
N ASP A 137 -6.69 11.29 -6.17
CA ASP A 137 -7.24 9.98 -6.52
C ASP A 137 -6.41 9.34 -7.64
N LEU A 138 -5.99 10.13 -8.63
CA LEU A 138 -5.09 9.68 -9.70
C LEU A 138 -3.72 9.24 -9.19
N LYS A 139 -3.19 9.89 -8.15
CA LYS A 139 -1.86 9.59 -7.61
C LYS A 139 -1.72 8.13 -7.17
N SER A 140 -2.77 7.58 -6.54
CA SER A 140 -2.78 6.19 -6.08
C SER A 140 -2.71 5.21 -7.26
N ILE A 141 -3.47 5.49 -8.33
CA ILE A 141 -3.53 4.68 -9.54
C ILE A 141 -2.20 4.74 -10.28
N LEU A 142 -1.64 5.93 -10.45
CA LEU A 142 -0.36 6.12 -11.12
C LEU A 142 0.78 5.43 -10.36
N ARG A 143 0.83 5.54 -9.03
CA ARG A 143 1.81 4.82 -8.22
C ARG A 143 1.69 3.32 -8.40
N ARG A 144 0.47 2.77 -8.36
CA ARG A 144 0.24 1.34 -8.60
C ARG A 144 0.68 0.92 -10.00
N ALA A 145 0.35 1.68 -11.03
CA ALA A 145 0.76 1.39 -12.41
C ALA A 145 2.29 1.44 -12.57
N VAL A 146 2.97 2.43 -11.97
CA VAL A 146 4.43 2.53 -11.97
C VAL A 146 5.06 1.37 -11.23
N ASN A 147 4.56 1.03 -10.04
CA ASN A 147 5.06 -0.09 -9.25
C ASN A 147 4.87 -1.43 -9.98
N ASN A 148 3.73 -1.63 -10.64
CA ASN A 148 3.48 -2.84 -11.43
C ASN A 148 4.47 -2.92 -12.60
N LYS A 149 4.67 -1.84 -13.37
CA LYS A 149 5.69 -1.84 -14.44
C LYS A 149 7.10 -2.08 -13.91
N TRP A 150 7.42 -1.56 -12.73
CA TRP A 150 8.71 -1.76 -12.10
C TRP A 150 8.87 -3.23 -11.65
N GLN A 151 7.81 -3.83 -11.11
CA GLN A 151 7.77 -5.24 -10.77
C GLN A 151 7.90 -6.13 -12.01
N ASP A 152 7.18 -5.82 -13.10
CA ASP A 152 7.31 -6.53 -14.38
C ASP A 152 8.74 -6.45 -14.92
N PHE A 153 9.37 -5.26 -14.87
CA PHE A 153 10.77 -5.09 -15.27
C PHE A 153 11.71 -5.94 -14.42
N TRP A 154 11.43 -6.04 -13.12
CA TRP A 154 12.24 -6.77 -12.15
C TRP A 154 12.08 -8.28 -12.25
N ASP A 155 10.87 -8.78 -12.48
CA ASP A 155 10.58 -10.20 -12.72
C ASP A 155 11.32 -10.71 -13.97
N ASN A 156 11.60 -9.82 -14.93
CA ASN A 156 12.41 -10.10 -16.11
C ASN A 156 13.93 -10.14 -15.83
N GLN A 157 14.40 -9.72 -14.64
CA GLN A 157 15.81 -9.75 -14.26
C GLN A 157 16.24 -11.13 -13.73
N VAL A 158 15.99 -12.19 -14.50
CA VAL A 158 16.20 -13.60 -14.08
C VAL A 158 17.65 -13.95 -13.69
N ASN A 159 18.63 -13.22 -14.23
CA ASN A 159 20.06 -13.41 -13.93
C ASN A 159 20.58 -12.48 -12.82
N ASN A 160 19.70 -11.69 -12.19
CA ASN A 160 20.09 -10.78 -11.12
C ASN A 160 20.13 -11.53 -9.78
N LYS A 161 21.29 -11.50 -9.11
CA LYS A 161 21.52 -12.17 -7.83
C LYS A 161 20.56 -11.71 -6.73
N LEU A 162 20.23 -10.41 -6.72
CA LEU A 162 19.29 -9.84 -5.77
C LEU A 162 17.84 -10.25 -6.06
N HIS A 163 17.46 -10.47 -7.32
CA HIS A 163 16.11 -10.90 -7.69
C HIS A 163 15.73 -12.23 -7.02
N ILE A 164 16.67 -13.19 -6.98
CA ILE A 164 16.47 -14.50 -6.33
C ILE A 164 16.18 -14.35 -4.82
N VAL A 165 16.76 -13.33 -4.19
CA VAL A 165 16.61 -13.05 -2.76
C VAL A 165 15.39 -12.17 -2.47
N LYS A 166 15.10 -11.22 -3.36
CA LYS A 166 14.08 -10.19 -3.24
C LYS A 166 13.26 -10.15 -4.53
N PRO A 167 12.36 -11.12 -4.75
CA PRO A 167 11.54 -11.15 -5.96
C PRO A 167 10.54 -9.98 -6.01
N SER A 168 10.16 -9.38 -4.87
CA SER A 168 9.18 -8.28 -4.84
C SER A 168 9.79 -6.97 -4.36
N ILE A 169 9.55 -5.86 -5.07
CA ILE A 169 10.16 -4.53 -4.76
C ILE A 169 9.38 -3.76 -3.68
N GLY A 170 8.15 -4.16 -3.37
CA GLY A 170 7.24 -3.40 -2.51
C GLY A 170 7.66 -3.30 -1.04
N HIS A 171 8.54 -4.18 -0.56
CA HIS A 171 8.97 -4.20 0.83
C HIS A 171 10.32 -3.49 0.99
N PRO A 172 10.51 -2.66 2.03
CA PRO A 172 11.83 -2.15 2.38
C PRO A 172 12.78 -3.30 2.74
N SER A 173 14.06 -3.13 2.45
CA SER A 173 15.08 -4.04 2.94
C SER A 173 15.16 -4.02 4.47
N PRO A 174 15.53 -5.13 5.13
CA PRO A 174 15.77 -5.15 6.56
C PRO A 174 16.88 -4.15 6.94
N HIS A 175 16.67 -3.43 8.04
CA HIS A 175 17.66 -2.56 8.64
C HIS A 175 18.03 -3.09 10.02
N PHE A 176 19.32 -3.24 10.28
CA PHE A 176 19.86 -3.74 11.53
C PHE A 176 20.43 -2.59 12.38
N PRO A 177 20.31 -2.66 13.72
CA PRO A 177 20.93 -1.65 14.60
C PRO A 177 22.45 -1.58 14.45
N ASN A 178 23.07 -2.68 14.03
CA ASN A 178 24.49 -2.78 13.78
C ASN A 178 24.81 -2.54 12.30
N ARG A 179 25.53 -1.45 12.00
CA ARG A 179 25.99 -1.11 10.64
C ARG A 179 26.77 -2.25 9.98
N LEU A 180 27.52 -3.05 10.73
CA LEU A 180 28.23 -4.20 10.18
C LEU A 180 27.24 -5.23 9.60
N HIS A 181 26.14 -5.50 10.31
CA HIS A 181 25.12 -6.43 9.83
C HIS A 181 24.41 -5.90 8.58
N ASP A 182 24.14 -4.59 8.50
CA ASP A 182 23.60 -3.97 7.27
C ASP A 182 24.53 -4.16 6.08
N VAL A 183 25.83 -3.92 6.25
CA VAL A 183 26.83 -4.07 5.18
C VAL A 183 26.91 -5.52 4.73
N LEU A 184 27.04 -6.46 5.69
CA LEU A 184 27.12 -7.88 5.39
C LEU A 184 25.84 -8.37 4.70
N SER A 185 24.66 -7.99 5.20
CA SER A 185 23.38 -8.34 4.60
C SER A 185 23.30 -7.81 3.17
N CYS A 186 23.59 -6.53 2.94
CA CYS A 186 23.60 -5.96 1.59
C CYS A 186 24.52 -6.74 0.64
N ARG A 187 25.78 -6.98 1.04
CA ARG A 187 26.77 -7.70 0.23
C ARG A 187 26.36 -9.13 -0.08
N LEU A 188 25.82 -9.84 0.91
CA LEU A 188 25.31 -11.21 0.75
C LEU A 188 24.11 -11.25 -0.20
N ARG A 189 23.18 -10.29 -0.10
CA ARG A 189 21.98 -10.21 -0.94
C ARG A 189 22.28 -9.94 -2.41
N VAL A 190 23.20 -9.02 -2.69
CA VAL A 190 23.64 -8.75 -4.08
C VAL A 190 24.69 -9.77 -4.54
N GLY A 191 25.22 -10.58 -3.61
CA GLY A 191 26.27 -11.55 -3.85
C GLY A 191 27.61 -10.93 -4.21
N HIS A 192 27.86 -9.66 -3.86
CA HIS A 192 29.10 -8.93 -4.15
C HIS A 192 29.99 -8.87 -2.92
N THR A 193 30.99 -9.76 -2.90
CA THR A 193 31.97 -9.88 -1.81
C THR A 193 33.37 -9.95 -2.37
N PHE A 194 34.38 -9.81 -1.52
CA PHE A 194 35.78 -10.00 -1.93
C PHE A 194 36.00 -11.38 -2.56
N LEU A 195 35.40 -12.44 -1.99
CA LEU A 195 35.48 -13.81 -2.54
C LEU A 195 34.89 -13.96 -3.93
N THR A 196 33.76 -13.30 -4.19
CA THR A 196 32.94 -13.58 -5.38
C THR A 196 33.16 -12.59 -6.51
N HIS A 197 33.74 -11.42 -6.24
CA HIS A 197 33.95 -10.35 -7.24
C HIS A 197 35.35 -9.76 -7.22
N GLY A 198 36.20 -10.09 -6.23
CA GLY A 198 37.57 -9.58 -6.17
C GLY A 198 38.40 -9.94 -7.41
N PHE A 199 38.13 -11.09 -8.03
CA PHE A 199 38.81 -11.53 -9.26
C PHE A 199 38.61 -10.56 -10.43
N LEU A 200 37.45 -9.89 -10.52
CA LEU A 200 37.17 -8.92 -11.58
C LEU A 200 38.09 -7.70 -11.49
N LEU A 201 38.41 -7.27 -10.26
CA LEU A 201 39.32 -6.14 -10.03
C LEU A 201 40.78 -6.51 -10.30
N ARG A 202 41.12 -7.80 -10.20
CA ARG A 202 42.47 -8.32 -10.42
C ARG A 202 42.70 -8.86 -11.85
N GLY A 203 41.64 -8.99 -12.65
CA GLY A 203 41.71 -9.61 -13.98
C GLY A 203 42.00 -11.12 -13.92
N GLU A 204 41.66 -11.77 -12.80
CA GLU A 204 41.86 -13.21 -12.58
C GLU A 204 40.64 -14.01 -13.08
N PRO A 205 40.77 -15.33 -13.32
CA PRO A 205 39.61 -16.18 -13.56
C PRO A 205 38.68 -16.23 -12.33
N PRO A 206 37.38 -16.50 -12.52
CA PRO A 206 36.46 -16.69 -11.41
C PRO A 206 36.95 -17.79 -10.44
N PRO A 207 36.93 -17.56 -9.12
CA PRO A 207 37.40 -18.56 -8.17
C PRO A 207 36.42 -19.74 -8.11
N GLU A 208 36.97 -20.94 -7.99
CA GLU A 208 36.22 -22.19 -7.84
C GLU A 208 36.33 -22.72 -6.41
N CYS A 209 35.31 -23.47 -5.98
CA CYS A 209 35.34 -24.17 -4.70
C CYS A 209 36.36 -25.30 -4.76
N THR A 210 37.36 -25.26 -3.88
CA THR A 210 38.42 -26.28 -3.81
C THR A 210 37.93 -27.69 -3.48
N HIS A 211 36.73 -27.81 -2.89
CA HIS A 211 36.15 -29.10 -2.52
C HIS A 211 35.33 -29.75 -3.65
N CYS A 212 34.62 -28.96 -4.47
CA CYS A 212 33.66 -29.51 -5.45
C CYS A 212 33.82 -28.96 -6.88
N GLY A 213 34.77 -28.05 -7.13
CA GLY A 213 35.06 -27.51 -8.46
C GLY A 213 34.01 -26.56 -9.04
N VAL A 214 32.94 -26.24 -8.29
CA VAL A 214 31.91 -25.30 -8.75
C VAL A 214 32.37 -23.86 -8.53
N GLN A 215 32.07 -22.96 -9.48
CA GLN A 215 32.34 -21.53 -9.33
C GLN A 215 31.77 -20.97 -8.03
N LEU A 216 32.61 -20.24 -7.28
CA LEU A 216 32.27 -19.73 -5.96
C LEU A 216 31.24 -18.61 -6.06
N SER A 217 30.12 -18.78 -5.35
CA SER A 217 29.08 -17.77 -5.19
C SER A 217 28.53 -17.80 -3.78
N ILE A 218 27.86 -16.72 -3.35
CA ILE A 218 27.18 -16.70 -2.06
C ILE A 218 26.11 -17.79 -1.98
N LEU A 219 25.38 -18.04 -3.07
CA LEU A 219 24.40 -19.13 -3.14
C LEU A 219 25.07 -20.50 -3.01
N HIS A 220 26.22 -20.68 -3.65
CA HIS A 220 26.98 -21.92 -3.53
C HIS A 220 27.37 -22.18 -2.07
N ILE A 221 27.94 -21.16 -1.40
CA ILE A 221 28.36 -21.28 -0.01
C ILE A 221 27.15 -21.51 0.91
N LEU A 222 26.06 -20.75 0.74
CA LEU A 222 24.90 -20.80 1.65
C LEU A 222 24.00 -22.02 1.46
N ILE A 223 23.93 -22.61 0.26
CA ILE A 223 22.87 -23.56 -0.08
C ILE A 223 23.42 -24.89 -0.60
N SER A 224 24.34 -24.89 -1.55
CA SER A 224 24.65 -26.11 -2.32
C SER A 224 25.99 -26.76 -1.99
N CYS A 225 26.96 -26.04 -1.43
CA CYS A 225 28.31 -26.56 -1.23
C CYS A 225 28.31 -27.71 -0.21
N PRO A 226 28.74 -28.94 -0.57
CA PRO A 226 28.73 -30.09 0.34
C PRO A 226 29.59 -29.89 1.58
N LEU A 227 30.71 -29.16 1.44
CA LEU A 227 31.63 -28.85 2.54
C LEU A 227 30.93 -28.19 3.74
N HIS A 228 29.89 -27.39 3.49
CA HIS A 228 29.22 -26.62 4.54
C HIS A 228 27.91 -27.23 5.04
N GLU A 229 27.61 -28.48 4.67
CA GLU A 229 26.35 -29.15 5.08
C GLU A 229 26.21 -29.22 6.60
N HIS A 230 27.29 -29.55 7.32
CA HIS A 230 27.28 -29.57 8.78
C HIS A 230 26.99 -28.19 9.39
N HIS A 231 27.57 -27.12 8.83
CA HIS A 231 27.32 -25.75 9.28
C HIS A 231 25.88 -25.32 9.01
N ARG A 232 25.30 -25.69 7.86
CA ARG A 232 23.89 -25.42 7.54
C ARG A 232 22.95 -26.12 8.51
N LYS A 233 23.17 -27.40 8.80
CA LYS A 233 22.36 -28.15 9.80
C LYS A 233 22.39 -27.52 11.19
N ARG A 234 23.54 -26.96 11.57
CA ARG A 234 23.72 -26.28 12.86
C ARG A 234 22.99 -24.93 12.93
N HIS A 235 23.16 -24.09 11.91
CA HIS A 235 22.72 -22.69 11.94
C HIS A 235 21.33 -22.46 11.33
N PHE A 236 20.92 -23.31 10.38
CA PHE A 236 19.66 -23.22 9.65
C PHE A 236 18.72 -24.39 10.03
N LEU A 237 18.72 -24.78 11.31
CA LEU A 237 17.94 -25.90 11.85
C LEU A 237 16.45 -25.90 11.44
N PRO A 238 15.73 -24.75 11.39
CA PRO A 238 14.32 -24.76 10.99
C PRO A 238 14.07 -25.41 9.62
N PHE A 239 14.97 -25.24 8.66
CA PHE A 239 14.81 -25.83 7.34
C PHE A 239 14.90 -27.36 7.38
N TYR A 240 15.83 -27.90 8.16
CA TYR A 240 16.02 -29.35 8.29
C TYR A 240 14.94 -30.01 9.16
N ARG A 241 14.51 -29.33 10.23
CA ARG A 241 13.46 -29.83 11.12
C ARG A 241 12.11 -29.92 10.42
N HIS A 242 11.81 -28.97 9.54
CA HIS A 242 10.53 -28.87 8.85
C HIS A 242 10.59 -29.34 7.39
N LEU A 243 11.72 -29.90 6.94
CA LEU A 243 11.94 -30.34 5.57
C LEU A 243 11.63 -29.25 4.52
N LEU A 244 11.96 -28.00 4.86
CA LEU A 244 11.75 -26.86 3.98
C LEU A 244 12.90 -26.75 2.97
N PRO A 245 12.64 -26.32 1.73
CA PRO A 245 13.69 -26.08 0.75
C PRO A 245 14.59 -24.94 1.24
N LEU A 246 15.91 -25.14 1.20
CA LEU A 246 16.84 -24.04 1.41
C LEU A 246 16.73 -23.08 0.22
N HIS A 247 16.13 -21.91 0.47
CA HIS A 247 15.93 -20.89 -0.54
C HIS A 247 16.56 -19.56 -0.09
N PRO A 248 17.26 -18.80 -0.97
CA PRO A 248 17.93 -17.55 -0.60
C PRO A 248 17.01 -16.52 0.03
N ALA A 249 15.78 -16.38 -0.48
CA ALA A 249 14.79 -15.45 0.08
C ALA A 249 14.41 -15.79 1.54
N LEU A 250 14.50 -17.05 1.96
CA LEU A 250 14.19 -17.47 3.33
C LEU A 250 15.37 -17.25 4.29
N LEU A 251 16.57 -16.96 3.77
CA LEU A 251 17.78 -16.68 4.56
C LEU A 251 18.13 -15.18 4.55
N LEU A 252 17.94 -14.51 3.41
CA LEU A 252 18.43 -13.16 3.12
C LEU A 252 17.33 -12.22 2.58
N GLY A 253 16.09 -12.69 2.47
CA GLY A 253 14.97 -11.89 1.96
C GLY A 253 14.50 -10.82 2.94
N ASP A 254 13.40 -10.16 2.60
CA ASP A 254 12.83 -9.11 3.45
C ASP A 254 12.15 -9.68 4.71
N GLU A 255 11.64 -10.92 4.62
CA GLU A 255 11.06 -11.67 5.74
C GLU A 255 11.73 -13.06 5.84
N PRO A 256 12.97 -13.13 6.37
CA PRO A 256 13.70 -14.39 6.44
C PRO A 256 13.12 -15.31 7.53
N LEU A 257 13.15 -16.62 7.29
CA LEU A 257 12.72 -17.64 8.25
C LEU A 257 13.68 -17.75 9.44
N VAL A 258 14.95 -17.43 9.23
CA VAL A 258 15.98 -17.42 10.26
C VAL A 258 16.48 -15.99 10.49
N PRO A 259 16.76 -15.59 11.73
CA PRO A 259 17.37 -14.30 12.01
C PRO A 259 18.72 -14.15 11.31
N PHE A 260 19.06 -12.93 10.90
CA PHE A 260 20.31 -12.65 10.20
C PHE A 260 21.55 -13.01 11.05
N GLU A 261 21.44 -12.96 12.37
CA GLU A 261 22.48 -13.39 13.31
C GLU A 261 22.92 -14.84 13.05
N LYS A 262 22.01 -15.72 12.65
CA LYS A 262 22.37 -17.11 12.29
C LYS A 262 23.11 -17.21 10.98
N VAL A 263 22.82 -16.34 10.02
CA VAL A 263 23.59 -16.22 8.78
C VAL A 263 24.99 -15.65 9.07
N TYR A 264 25.08 -14.67 9.96
CA TYR A 264 26.35 -14.12 10.42
C TYR A 264 27.22 -15.19 11.13
N GLU A 265 26.65 -15.92 12.10
CA GLU A 265 27.32 -17.01 12.80
C GLU A 265 27.76 -18.13 11.85
N TYR A 266 26.92 -18.46 10.86
CA TYR A 266 27.27 -19.41 9.81
C TYR A 266 28.55 -19.00 9.07
N PHE A 267 28.61 -17.77 8.56
CA PHE A 267 29.79 -17.31 7.82
C PHE A 267 31.04 -17.14 8.67
N ARG A 268 30.87 -16.83 9.97
CA ARG A 268 31.96 -16.83 10.94
C ARG A 268 32.54 -18.23 11.09
N ASP A 269 31.68 -19.22 11.30
CA ASP A 269 32.10 -20.59 11.58
C ASP A 269 32.64 -21.31 10.33
N THR A 270 32.24 -20.89 9.11
CA THR A 270 32.85 -21.38 7.86
C THR A 270 34.17 -20.67 7.51
N GLY A 271 34.57 -19.64 8.26
CA GLY A 271 35.80 -18.87 8.00
C GLY A 271 35.71 -17.86 6.84
N TYR A 272 34.52 -17.60 6.31
CA TYR A 272 34.34 -16.70 5.16
C TYR A 272 33.93 -15.28 5.53
N LEU A 273 33.63 -15.02 6.81
CA LEU A 273 33.17 -13.71 7.28
C LEU A 273 34.13 -12.57 6.92
N GLY A 274 35.45 -12.79 7.03
CA GLY A 274 36.46 -11.77 6.71
C GLY A 274 36.55 -11.44 5.21
N CYS A 275 35.88 -12.20 4.35
CA CYS A 275 35.93 -12.04 2.91
C CYS A 275 34.57 -11.63 2.31
N ILE A 276 33.56 -11.33 3.17
CA ILE A 276 32.28 -10.71 2.80
C ILE A 276 32.46 -9.20 2.80
#